data_AF-A0A838Y5S7-F1
#
_entry.id   AF-A0A838Y5S7-F1
#
_cell.length_a   1.000
_cell.length_b   1.000
_cell.length_c   1.000
_cell.angle_alpha   90.00
_cell.angle_beta   90.00
_cell.angle_gamma   90.00
#
_symmetry.space_group_name_H-M   'P 1'
#
loop_
_entity.id
_entity.type
_entity.pdbx_description
1 polymer ?
#
loop_
_entity_poly.entity_id
_entity_poly.type
_entity_poly.pdbx_seq_one_letter_code
_entity_poly.pdbx_strand_id
1 'polypeptide(L)' 'MVKAVITQKILEHDSILLAGIYTVGHIFIAMTCTLLITGTSFDLAAMDALIEPVINGFWFYFLHKAWKKITLKASIAED' A
#
# COMPACT_ATOMS: atom_id res chain seq x y z
N MET A 1 -10.50 -23.90 19.12
CA MET A 1 -9.95 -22.59 19.55
C MET A 1 -8.42 -22.56 19.48
N VAL A 2 -7.69 -23.48 20.12
CA VAL A 2 -6.20 -23.49 20.13
C VAL A 2 -5.56 -23.60 18.74
N LYS A 3 -6.11 -24.43 17.83
CA LYS A 3 -5.58 -24.58 16.46
C LYS A 3 -5.61 -23.27 15.65
N ALA A 4 -6.66 -22.47 15.78
CA ALA A 4 -6.79 -21.20 15.07
C ALA A 4 -5.78 -20.15 15.57
N VAL A 5 -5.51 -20.11 16.87
CA VAL A 5 -4.53 -19.18 17.48
C VAL A 5 -3.10 -19.52 17.04
N ILE A 6 -2.75 -20.80 16.96
CA ILE A 6 -1.41 -21.24 16.51
C ILE A 6 -1.19 -20.89 15.04
N THR A 7 -2.20 -21.07 14.18
CA THR A 7 -2.12 -20.72 12.76
C THR A 7 -1.93 -19.21 12.54
N GLN A 8 -2.59 -18.35 13.32
CA GLN A 8 -2.42 -16.89 13.20
C GLN A 8 -0.99 -16.45 13.56
N LYS A 9 -0.41 -17.04 14.62
CA LYS A 9 0.94 -16.68 15.09
C LYS A 9 2.06 -17.09 14.12
N ILE A 10 1.84 -18.12 13.31
CA ILE A 10 2.76 -18.56 12.25
C ILE A 10 2.60 -17.70 10.98
N LEU A 11 1.40 -17.20 10.69
CA LEU A 11 1.16 -16.28 9.57
C LEU A 11 1.76 -14.88 9.79
N GLU A 12 1.81 -14.40 11.04
CA GLU A 12 2.39 -13.08 11.38
C GLU A 12 3.90 -12.99 11.09
N HIS A 13 4.65 -14.08 11.29
CA HIS A 13 6.11 -14.06 11.12
C HIS A 13 6.54 -13.97 9.65
N ASP A 14 5.82 -14.65 8.75
CA ASP A 14 6.08 -14.55 7.30
C ASP A 14 5.66 -13.19 6.74
N SER A 15 4.56 -12.64 7.25
CA SER A 15 3.97 -11.42 6.70
C SER A 15 4.85 -10.17 6.89
N ILE A 16 5.51 -10.03 8.05
CA ILE A 16 6.39 -8.89 8.32
C ILE A 16 7.68 -8.97 7.51
N LEU A 17 8.28 -10.16 7.42
CA LEU A 17 9.49 -10.39 6.63
C LEU A 17 9.21 -10.18 5.14
N LEU A 18 8.09 -10.74 4.65
CA LEU A 18 7.65 -10.57 3.27
C LEU A 18 7.32 -9.10 2.96
N ALA A 19 6.67 -8.38 3.88
CA ALA A 19 6.40 -6.95 3.74
C ALA A 19 7.70 -6.13 3.67
N GLY A 20 8.69 -6.46 4.50
CA GLY A 20 10.01 -5.83 4.47
C GLY A 20 10.73 -6.06 3.14
N ILE A 21 10.81 -7.31 2.68
CA ILE A 21 11.43 -7.67 1.40
C ILE A 21 10.72 -6.99 0.23
N TYR A 22 9.38 -6.99 0.23
CA TYR A 22 8.57 -6.32 -0.79
C TYR A 22 8.83 -4.81 -0.83
N THR A 23 8.90 -4.15 0.34
CA THR A 23 9.14 -2.71 0.43
C THR A 23 10.52 -2.34 -0.11
N VAL A 24 11.56 -3.09 0.28
CA VAL A 24 12.93 -2.87 -0.21
C VAL A 24 13.00 -3.11 -1.72
N GLY A 25 12.44 -4.23 -2.20
CA GLY A 25 12.41 -4.55 -3.62
C GLY A 25 11.68 -3.49 -4.46
N HIS A 26 10.53 -3.00 -3.98
CA HIS A 26 9.77 -1.96 -4.67
C HIS A 26 10.57 -0.66 -4.78
N ILE A 27 11.26 -0.23 -3.72
CA ILE A 27 12.10 0.99 -3.73
C ILE A 27 13.23 0.85 -4.77
N PHE A 28 13.92 -0.29 -4.81
CA PHE A 28 14.98 -0.54 -5.80
C PHE A 28 14.47 -0.54 -7.23
N ILE A 29 13.33 -1.20 -7.50
CA ILE A 29 12.74 -1.27 -8.83
C ILE A 29 12.25 0.12 -9.26
N ALA A 30 11.53 0.84 -8.40
CA ALA A 30 11.02 2.18 -8.69
C ALA A 30 12.17 3.16 -9.00
N MET A 31 13.21 3.20 -8.15
CA MET A 31 14.37 4.05 -8.42
C MET A 31 15.05 3.69 -9.74
N THR A 32 15.27 2.40 -10.01
CA THR A 32 15.91 1.95 -11.25
C THR A 32 15.08 2.33 -12.48
N CYS A 33 13.76 2.11 -12.44
CA CYS A 33 12.86 2.49 -13.52
C CYS A 33 12.84 4.01 -13.73
N THR A 34 12.73 4.82 -12.68
CA THR A 34 12.69 6.28 -12.78
C THR A 34 14.00 6.86 -13.31
N LEU A 35 15.15 6.30 -12.91
CA LEU A 35 16.46 6.66 -13.47
C LEU A 35 16.60 6.26 -14.94
N LEU A 36 16.20 5.05 -15.31
CA LEU A 36 16.35 4.52 -16.67
C LEU A 36 15.38 5.15 -17.68
N ILE A 37 14.13 5.36 -17.28
CA ILE A 37 13.07 5.88 -18.16
C ILE A 37 13.18 7.39 -18.30
N THR A 38 13.38 8.09 -17.17
CA THR A 38 13.29 9.56 -17.11
C THR A 38 14.66 10.22 -17.14
N GLY A 39 15.75 9.49 -16.86
CA GLY A 39 17.11 10.06 -16.78
C GLY A 39 17.31 11.02 -15.60
N THR A 40 16.35 11.06 -14.66
CA THR A 40 16.39 11.92 -13.46
C THR A 40 17.52 11.51 -12.52
N SER A 41 17.97 12.44 -11.67
CA SER A 41 18.98 12.14 -10.65
C SER A 41 18.46 11.17 -9.59
N PHE A 42 19.37 10.39 -8.97
CA PHE A 42 19.05 9.42 -7.92
C PHE A 42 18.24 10.01 -6.76
N ASP A 43 18.51 11.25 -6.38
CA ASP A 43 17.83 11.95 -5.29
C ASP A 43 16.32 12.15 -5.59
N LEU A 44 15.98 12.54 -6.82
CA LEU A 44 14.60 12.70 -7.25
C LEU A 44 13.88 11.34 -7.35
N ALA A 45 14.57 10.31 -7.85
CA ALA A 45 14.01 8.97 -7.95
C ALA A 45 13.74 8.33 -6.57
N ALA A 46 14.61 8.57 -5.59
CA ALA A 46 14.42 8.11 -4.22
C ALA A 46 13.27 8.84 -3.52
N MET A 47 13.16 10.16 -3.71
CA MET A 47 12.04 10.96 -3.22
C MET A 47 10.71 10.46 -3.80
N ASP A 48 10.64 10.23 -5.11
CA ASP A 48 9.47 9.72 -5.81
C ASP A 48 9.02 8.35 -5.26
N ALA A 49 9.94 7.40 -5.12
CA ALA A 49 9.67 6.06 -4.60
C ALA A 49 9.09 6.04 -3.16
N LEU A 50 9.28 7.10 -2.38
CA LEU A 50 8.68 7.26 -1.04
C LEU A 50 7.40 8.08 -1.05
N ILE A 51 7.34 9.14 -1.85
CA ILE A 51 6.21 10.07 -1.90
C ILE A 51 5.02 9.43 -2.61
N GLU A 52 5.26 8.70 -3.70
CA GLU A 52 4.23 8.02 -4.49
C GLU A 52 3.33 7.10 -3.63
N PRO A 53 3.87 6.13 -2.85
CA PRO A 53 3.02 5.25 -2.04
C PRO A 53 2.26 6.00 -0.94
N VAL A 54 2.81 7.09 -0.40
CA VAL A 54 2.14 7.92 0.61
C VAL A 54 0.95 8.66 0.00
N ILE A 55 1.15 9.35 -1.12
CA ILE A 55 0.09 10.08 -1.82
C ILE A 55 -1.02 9.10 -2.26
N ASN A 56 -0.64 7.95 -2.81
CA ASN A 56 -1.60 6.94 -3.24
C ASN A 56 -2.41 6.38 -2.05
N GLY A 57 -1.77 6.17 -0.89
CA GLY A 57 -2.44 5.77 0.35
C GLY A 57 -3.44 6.81 0.85
N PHE A 58 -3.08 8.10 0.83
CA PHE A 58 -4.01 9.19 1.18
C PHE A 58 -5.21 9.25 0.24
N TRP A 59 -4.97 9.16 -1.07
CA TRP A 59 -6.03 9.16 -2.07
C TRP A 59 -6.98 7.96 -1.88
N PHE A 60 -6.44 6.77 -1.65
CA PHE A 60 -7.22 5.57 -1.36
C PHE A 60 -8.11 5.75 -0.12
N TYR A 61 -7.61 6.36 0.96
CA TYR A 61 -8.41 6.68 2.14
C TYR A 61 -9.59 7.62 1.83
N PHE A 62 -9.35 8.68 1.06
CA PHE A 62 -10.41 9.60 0.63
C PHE A 62 -11.46 8.88 -0.22
N LEU A 63 -11.04 8.06 -1.19
CA LEU A 63 -11.95 7.25 -2.01
C LEU A 63 -12.78 6.31 -1.16
N HIS A 64 -12.16 5.58 -0.23
CA HIS A 64 -12.86 4.66 0.65
C HIS A 64 -13.88 5.38 1.52
N LYS A 65 -13.55 6.55 2.05
CA LYS A 65 -14.47 7.39 2.83
C LYS A 65 -15.63 7.92 1.99
N ALA A 66 -15.36 8.35 0.76
CA ALA A 66 -16.40 8.81 -0.17
C ALA A 66 -17.33 7.66 -0.58
N TRP A 67 -16.77 6.50 -0.94
CA TRP A 67 -17.51 5.30 -1.30
C TRP A 67 -18.41 4.84 -0.15
N LYS A 68 -17.89 4.80 1.08
CA LYS A 68 -18.69 4.46 2.26
C LYS A 68 -19.89 5.40 2.43
N LYS A 69 -19.74 6.70 2.15
CA LYS A 69 -20.87 7.65 2.17
C LYS A 69 -21.89 7.38 1.06
N ILE A 70 -21.43 7.02 -0.14
CA ILE A 70 -22.32 6.73 -1.28
C ILE A 70 -23.11 5.44 -1.00
N THR A 71 -22.43 4.37 -0.60
CA THR A 71 -23.08 3.08 -0.27
C THR A 71 -24.01 3.20 0.93
N LEU A 72 -23.64 3.96 1.97
CA LEU A 72 -24.52 4.19 3.12
C LEU A 72 -25.78 4.98 2.73
N LYS A 73 -25.66 5.96 1.83
CA LYS A 73 -26.81 6.74 1.35
C LYS A 73 -27.75 5.90 0.49
N ALA A 74 -27.23 4.92 -0.26
CA ALA A 74 -28.05 3.99 -1.03
C ALA A 74 -28.95 3.11 -0.14
N SER A 75 -28.44 2.62 1.00
CA SER A 75 -29.25 1.79 1.93
C SER A 75 -30.33 2.56 2.71
N ILE A 76 -30.26 3.89 2.79
CA ILE A 76 -31.27 4.71 3.50
C ILE A 76 -32.37 5.21 2.53
N ALA A 77 -32.10 5.21 1.22
CA ALA A 77 -33.06 5.65 0.20
C ALA A 77 -34.01 4.53 -0.28
N GLU A 78 -33.80 3.30 0.20
CA GLU A 78 -34.61 2.11 -0.12
C GLU A 78 -35.58 1.73 1.03
N ASP A 79 -35.58 2.50 2.13
CA ASP A 79 -36.52 2.44 3.27
C ASP A 79 -37.47 3.66 3.20
#